data_AF-A0A6B1CJ19-F1
#
_entry.id   AF-A0A6B1CJ19-F1
#
_cell.length_a   1.000
_cell.length_b   1.000
_cell.length_c   1.000
_cell.angle_alpha   90.00
_cell.angle_beta   90.00
_cell.angle_gamma   90.00
#
_symmetry.space_group_name_H-M   'P 1'
#
loop_
_entity.id
_entity.type
_entity.pdbx_description
1 polymer ?
#
loop_
_entity_poly.entity_id
_entity_poly.type
_entity_poly.pdbx_seq_one_letter_code
_entity_poly.pdbx_strand_id
1 'polypeptide(L)'
;MSIGLAVTKRAQVCAGQMATCWAVTAIIGLMAVDSWAVNSAVLARVGSEVIMVDDLLRTERNMRRFAAGNAREMLQPFIDRKLLVLEAKAKNLAQHPDVVASVQQARDRRLVERLYAEVTGDVSVSEEELRSHFHQSGLHKKREVRASHIQVGNLEEAQAVQEQMRQGTDFAVLAREQSLDRTSAAKGGDMGFWQEEEAQHSGFVAELFRLQIGQVSEPYRNSQGTYHLIRADEERYVSFERQKKMLRQALEKQQKKDRWAKYLTDHKTHFDFSVDAQVLGVLLQRGRLAEGGVPVLEAGDHARILLRYSGGNIDLNAYVALVEEAEPKRRPHAIDSTAVVEFAQDEALRKILLPLLAQQRGLDREQAMVQYVRDTREEAMVEMLRRTEVESRFVTEEQRRILYRDLAGEFTLPVRTFFAGALVDSEPASRTIAQRVRAGEDMAEIMREYPAFKGRVRQFDIFNFTLADTATAEGAMATMIQAVRGVPVGGIKGPLPIQLSGDMTGYLVLEVLAMRPEKTLSFSTPKVQSRIWRQLRYAHRHAIEKDFDSYLDELRHKYRTKIVVDEQALSNLEK
;
A
#
# COMPACT_ATOMS: atom_id res chain seq x y z
N MET A 1 -9.89 -27.11 47.65
CA MET A 1 -10.10 -28.17 48.67
C MET A 1 -11.20 -29.07 48.15
N SER A 2 -10.85 -30.11 47.38
CA SER A 2 -10.68 -31.50 47.86
C SER A 2 -12.01 -32.26 47.73
N ILE A 3 -12.16 -33.45 47.17
CA ILE A 3 -11.31 -34.48 46.54
C ILE A 3 -12.32 -35.33 45.72
N GLY A 4 -11.93 -35.82 44.54
CA GLY A 4 -12.73 -36.78 43.77
C GLY A 4 -11.81 -37.72 42.99
N LEU A 5 -11.19 -38.66 43.70
CA LEU A 5 -10.38 -39.76 43.16
C LEU A 5 -11.26 -41.01 43.00
N ALA A 6 -11.28 -41.59 41.80
CA ALA A 6 -11.29 -43.04 41.65
C ALA A 6 -10.84 -43.42 40.24
N VAL A 7 -9.70 -44.12 40.19
CA VAL A 7 -9.00 -44.60 39.00
C VAL A 7 -8.96 -46.13 39.08
N THR A 8 -9.14 -46.78 37.91
CA THR A 8 -8.68 -48.15 37.52
C THR A 8 -9.33 -49.38 38.20
N LYS A 9 -9.46 -50.56 37.58
CA LYS A 9 -9.33 -51.13 36.21
C LYS A 9 -9.74 -52.61 36.32
N ARG A 10 -10.34 -53.16 35.24
CA ARG A 10 -10.20 -54.53 34.69
C ARG A 10 -10.69 -55.72 35.57
N ALA A 11 -11.24 -56.83 35.04
CA ALA A 11 -11.48 -57.31 33.68
C ALA A 11 -12.43 -58.53 33.72
N GLN A 12 -13.01 -58.84 32.55
CA GLN A 12 -13.52 -60.13 32.05
C GLN A 12 -14.81 -60.70 32.64
N VAL A 13 -15.80 -60.96 31.77
CA VAL A 13 -16.29 -62.31 31.41
C VAL A 13 -17.40 -62.22 30.32
N CYS A 14 -17.32 -63.13 29.34
CA CYS A 14 -18.32 -63.67 28.37
C CYS A 14 -19.14 -62.70 27.49
N ALA A 15 -19.01 -62.72 26.15
CA ALA A 15 -19.34 -63.78 25.18
C ALA A 15 -20.85 -64.10 25.11
N GLY A 16 -21.51 -63.56 24.09
CA GLY A 16 -22.84 -64.01 23.65
C GLY A 16 -23.67 -62.90 23.00
N GLN A 17 -23.97 -63.07 21.70
CA GLN A 17 -25.05 -62.43 20.94
C GLN A 17 -24.83 -60.99 20.42
N MET A 18 -24.44 -60.89 19.14
CA MET A 18 -25.34 -60.40 18.08
C MET A 18 -24.58 -60.35 16.75
N ALA A 19 -24.83 -61.37 15.92
CA ALA A 19 -24.62 -61.28 14.49
C ALA A 19 -25.73 -60.39 13.90
N THR A 20 -25.35 -59.35 13.15
CA THR A 20 -26.04 -58.66 12.04
C THR A 20 -25.72 -57.16 12.08
N CYS A 21 -24.56 -56.77 11.55
CA CYS A 21 -24.30 -55.47 10.86
C CYS A 21 -22.80 -55.32 10.54
N TRP A 22 -22.27 -56.20 9.68
CA TRP A 22 -20.97 -56.00 9.04
C TRP A 22 -21.16 -56.09 7.53
N ALA A 23 -21.86 -55.10 6.96
CA ALA A 23 -21.96 -54.97 5.50
C ALA A 23 -22.10 -53.51 4.99
N VAL A 24 -22.11 -52.50 5.87
CA VAL A 24 -22.26 -51.09 5.43
C VAL A 24 -21.07 -50.19 5.79
N THR A 25 -20.15 -50.64 6.65
CA THR A 25 -18.96 -49.86 7.05
C THR A 25 -17.71 -50.09 6.19
N ALA A 26 -17.74 -51.01 5.21
CA ALA A 26 -16.62 -51.23 4.29
C ALA A 26 -16.68 -50.40 3.00
N ILE A 27 -17.84 -49.79 2.67
CA ILE A 27 -18.01 -49.05 1.41
C ILE A 27 -17.67 -47.55 1.57
N ILE A 28 -17.82 -46.98 2.76
CA ILE A 28 -17.43 -45.56 3.01
C ILE A 28 -15.90 -45.43 3.22
N GLY A 29 -15.22 -46.51 3.61
CA GLY A 29 -13.76 -46.56 3.73
C GLY A 29 -13.00 -46.65 2.39
N LEU A 30 -13.63 -47.18 1.33
CA LEU A 30 -12.98 -47.28 0.01
C LEU A 30 -13.00 -45.93 -0.75
N MET A 31 -14.09 -45.17 -0.68
CA MET A 31 -14.20 -43.90 -1.45
C MET A 31 -13.34 -42.75 -0.88
N ALA A 32 -13.04 -42.75 0.42
CA ALA A 32 -12.14 -41.77 1.01
C ALA A 32 -10.65 -42.06 0.70
N VAL A 33 -10.30 -43.34 0.52
CA VAL A 33 -8.94 -43.76 0.13
C VAL A 33 -8.71 -43.48 -1.36
N ASP A 34 -9.73 -43.69 -2.21
CA ASP A 34 -9.65 -43.41 -3.65
C ASP A 34 -9.51 -41.91 -3.94
N SER A 35 -10.25 -41.04 -3.26
CA SER A 35 -10.13 -39.58 -3.46
C SER A 35 -8.80 -38.98 -2.98
N TRP A 36 -8.18 -39.55 -1.95
CA TRP A 36 -6.84 -39.12 -1.49
C TRP A 36 -5.74 -39.63 -2.43
N ALA A 37 -5.85 -40.87 -2.92
CA ALA A 37 -4.93 -41.44 -3.89
C ALA A 37 -4.94 -40.69 -5.23
N VAL A 38 -6.13 -40.32 -5.74
CA VAL A 38 -6.29 -39.55 -6.99
C VAL A 38 -5.65 -38.15 -6.87
N ASN A 39 -5.83 -37.45 -5.75
CA ASN A 39 -5.26 -36.11 -5.57
C ASN A 39 -3.72 -36.10 -5.48
N SER A 40 -3.09 -37.21 -5.10
CA SER A 40 -1.63 -37.35 -4.99
C SER A 40 -0.96 -37.98 -6.21
N ALA A 41 -1.73 -38.32 -7.26
CA ALA A 41 -1.22 -38.97 -8.45
C ALA A 41 -0.23 -38.07 -9.22
N VAL A 42 0.80 -38.68 -9.80
CA VAL A 42 1.80 -37.99 -10.63
C VAL A 42 1.26 -37.86 -12.05
N LEU A 43 1.17 -36.64 -12.57
CA LEU A 43 0.74 -36.37 -13.95
C LEU A 43 1.92 -36.27 -14.91
N ALA A 44 3.03 -35.68 -14.47
CA ALA A 44 4.24 -35.60 -15.27
C ALA A 44 5.50 -35.49 -14.41
N ARG A 45 6.63 -35.81 -15.04
CA ARG A 45 7.98 -35.60 -14.53
C ARG A 45 8.77 -34.79 -15.53
N VAL A 46 9.51 -33.81 -15.02
CA VAL A 46 10.41 -32.95 -15.81
C VAL A 46 11.79 -33.01 -15.15
N GLY A 47 12.63 -33.93 -15.62
CA GLY A 47 13.87 -34.31 -14.94
C GLY A 47 13.57 -34.96 -13.58
N SER A 48 14.10 -34.37 -12.50
CA SER A 48 13.84 -34.83 -11.13
C SER A 48 12.57 -34.23 -10.50
N GLU A 49 11.96 -33.24 -11.14
CA GLU A 49 10.77 -32.57 -10.62
C GLU A 49 9.50 -33.33 -11.02
N VAL A 50 8.52 -33.33 -10.12
CA VAL A 50 7.24 -34.02 -10.28
C VAL A 50 6.12 -32.99 -10.34
N ILE A 51 5.11 -33.24 -11.16
CA ILE A 51 3.87 -32.48 -11.23
C ILE A 51 2.74 -33.43 -10.82
N MET A 52 2.01 -33.08 -9.77
CA MET A 52 0.93 -33.89 -9.20
C MET A 52 -0.44 -33.32 -9.56
N VAL A 53 -1.49 -34.14 -9.42
CA VAL A 53 -2.89 -33.71 -9.56
C VAL A 53 -3.20 -32.53 -8.63
N ASP A 54 -2.74 -32.55 -7.38
CA ASP A 54 -2.96 -31.45 -6.43
C ASP A 54 -2.38 -30.10 -6.91
N ASP A 55 -1.29 -30.11 -7.70
CA ASP A 55 -0.72 -28.88 -8.28
C ASP A 55 -1.72 -28.21 -9.26
N LEU A 56 -2.44 -29.01 -10.05
CA LEU A 56 -3.48 -28.55 -10.98
C LEU A 56 -4.73 -28.11 -10.22
N LEU A 57 -5.20 -28.91 -9.26
CA LEU A 57 -6.43 -28.63 -8.50
C LEU A 57 -6.31 -27.38 -7.62
N ARG A 58 -5.14 -27.10 -7.05
CA ARG A 58 -4.88 -25.84 -6.32
C ARG A 58 -5.03 -24.63 -7.22
N THR A 59 -4.55 -24.73 -8.45
CA THR A 59 -4.64 -23.66 -9.45
C THR A 59 -6.09 -23.46 -9.91
N GLU A 60 -6.86 -24.55 -10.10
CA GLU A 60 -8.28 -24.52 -10.45
C GLU A 60 -9.13 -23.78 -9.40
N ARG A 61 -9.00 -24.16 -8.12
CA ARG A 61 -9.74 -23.54 -7.01
C ARG A 61 -9.49 -22.03 -6.90
N ASN A 62 -8.29 -21.58 -7.26
CA ASN A 62 -7.89 -20.18 -7.18
C ASN A 62 -8.33 -19.32 -8.37
N MET A 63 -8.52 -19.91 -9.57
CA MET A 63 -8.83 -19.14 -10.79
C MET A 63 -10.31 -19.09 -11.17
N ARG A 64 -11.18 -19.99 -10.66
CA ARG A 64 -12.63 -20.08 -11.04
C ARG A 64 -12.87 -19.94 -12.55
N ARG A 65 -11.91 -20.38 -13.37
CA ARG A 65 -11.87 -20.16 -14.82
C ARG A 65 -11.25 -21.36 -15.52
N PHE A 66 -11.85 -22.53 -15.37
CA PHE A 66 -11.67 -23.58 -16.37
C PHE A 66 -13.02 -24.26 -16.57
N ALA A 67 -13.71 -23.86 -17.64
CA ALA A 67 -14.82 -24.64 -18.17
C ALA A 67 -14.18 -25.83 -18.91
N ALA A 68 -14.52 -27.06 -18.50
CA ALA A 68 -14.25 -28.33 -19.19
C ALA A 68 -13.17 -28.26 -20.31
N GLY A 69 -11.90 -28.20 -19.92
CA GLY A 69 -10.76 -28.22 -20.83
C GLY A 69 -10.02 -29.56 -20.78
N ASN A 70 -9.28 -29.90 -21.83
CA ASN A 70 -8.43 -31.08 -21.92
C ASN A 70 -7.37 -31.05 -20.80
N ALA A 71 -7.24 -32.13 -20.01
CA ALA A 71 -6.32 -32.17 -18.87
C ALA A 71 -4.85 -31.97 -19.29
N ARG A 72 -4.52 -32.36 -20.54
CA ARG A 72 -3.21 -32.12 -21.13
C ARG A 72 -2.93 -30.64 -21.37
N GLU A 73 -3.91 -29.87 -21.83
CA GLU A 73 -3.76 -28.42 -22.01
C GLU A 73 -3.56 -27.73 -20.65
N MET A 74 -4.24 -28.22 -19.60
CA MET A 74 -4.06 -27.73 -18.24
C MET A 74 -2.68 -28.07 -17.65
N LEU A 75 -2.12 -29.23 -18.02
CA LEU A 75 -0.80 -29.67 -17.55
C LEU A 75 0.35 -28.89 -18.22
N GLN A 76 0.15 -28.42 -19.45
CA GLN A 76 1.22 -27.82 -20.26
C GLN A 76 1.92 -26.62 -19.58
N PRO A 77 1.22 -25.62 -19.00
CA PRO A 77 1.87 -24.51 -18.30
C PRO A 77 2.76 -24.96 -17.13
N PHE A 78 2.40 -26.07 -16.45
CA PHE A 78 3.22 -26.61 -15.36
C PHE A 78 4.50 -27.24 -15.90
N ILE A 79 4.41 -28.00 -17.00
CA ILE A 79 5.57 -28.56 -17.70
C ILE A 79 6.49 -27.41 -18.15
N ASP A 80 5.95 -26.40 -18.83
CA ASP A 80 6.70 -25.25 -19.31
C ASP A 80 7.40 -24.51 -18.18
N ARG A 81 6.70 -24.29 -17.07
CA ARG A 81 7.27 -23.69 -15.87
C ARG A 81 8.46 -24.50 -15.34
N LYS A 82 8.36 -25.83 -15.29
CA LYS A 82 9.47 -26.70 -14.85
C LYS A 82 10.63 -26.68 -15.85
N LEU A 83 10.36 -26.61 -17.15
CA LEU A 83 11.39 -26.45 -18.19
C LEU A 83 12.16 -25.15 -18.05
N LEU A 84 11.47 -24.03 -17.81
CA LEU A 84 12.10 -22.74 -17.56
C LEU A 84 12.99 -22.78 -16.31
N VAL A 85 12.54 -23.42 -15.23
CA VAL A 85 13.35 -23.60 -14.01
C VAL A 85 14.59 -24.46 -14.28
N LEU A 86 14.44 -25.56 -15.03
CA LEU A 86 15.58 -26.40 -15.42
C LEU A 86 16.61 -25.61 -16.23
N GLU A 87 16.17 -24.81 -17.21
CA GLU A 87 17.04 -23.98 -18.02
C GLU A 87 17.73 -22.89 -17.21
N ALA A 88 16.99 -22.22 -16.32
CA ALA A 88 17.55 -21.20 -15.45
C ALA A 88 18.61 -21.77 -14.49
N LYS A 89 18.39 -22.98 -13.96
CA LYS A 89 19.40 -23.74 -13.19
C LYS A 89 20.62 -24.07 -14.05
N ALA A 90 20.43 -24.55 -15.28
CA ALA A 90 21.51 -24.88 -16.20
C ALA A 90 22.39 -23.66 -16.55
N LYS A 91 21.78 -22.46 -16.58
CA LYS A 91 22.47 -21.18 -16.78
C LYS A 91 23.01 -20.54 -15.49
N ASN A 92 22.93 -21.23 -14.35
CA ASN A 92 23.43 -20.76 -13.06
C ASN A 92 22.83 -19.40 -12.65
N LEU A 93 21.54 -19.18 -12.93
CA LEU A 93 20.87 -17.91 -12.63
C LEU A 93 20.56 -17.73 -11.14
N ALA A 94 20.68 -18.79 -10.33
CA ALA A 94 20.49 -18.71 -8.88
C ALA A 94 21.49 -17.76 -8.20
N GLN A 95 22.68 -17.61 -8.76
CA GLN A 95 23.76 -16.76 -8.25
C GLN A 95 23.78 -15.38 -8.93
N HIS A 96 22.87 -15.11 -9.87
CA HIS A 96 22.78 -13.80 -10.50
C HIS A 96 22.47 -12.75 -9.41
N PRO A 97 23.19 -11.61 -9.34
CA PRO A 97 23.03 -10.64 -8.26
C PRO A 97 21.57 -10.17 -8.05
N ASP A 98 20.86 -9.84 -9.14
CA ASP A 98 19.45 -9.44 -9.07
C ASP A 98 18.53 -10.55 -8.54
N VAL A 99 18.83 -11.83 -8.81
CA VAL A 99 18.07 -12.98 -8.29
C VAL A 99 18.33 -13.15 -6.80
N VAL A 100 19.59 -13.10 -6.38
CA VAL A 100 19.97 -13.16 -4.95
C VAL A 100 19.32 -12.02 -4.17
N ALA A 101 19.40 -10.79 -4.69
CA ALA A 101 18.84 -9.61 -4.05
C ALA A 101 17.31 -9.67 -3.92
N SER A 102 16.61 -10.03 -5.01
CA SER A 102 15.15 -10.14 -5.00
C SER A 102 14.64 -11.24 -4.07
N VAL A 103 15.31 -12.40 -4.05
CA VAL A 103 14.97 -13.50 -3.12
C VAL A 103 15.22 -13.09 -1.67
N GLN A 104 16.34 -12.42 -1.39
CA GLN A 104 16.64 -11.94 -0.04
C GLN A 104 15.60 -10.92 0.44
N GLN A 105 15.24 -9.95 -0.40
CA GLN A 105 14.23 -8.95 -0.06
C GLN A 105 12.87 -9.58 0.21
N ALA A 106 12.45 -10.52 -0.63
CA ALA A 106 11.19 -11.25 -0.46
C ALA A 106 11.20 -12.14 0.79
N ARG A 107 12.33 -12.77 1.10
CA ARG A 107 12.54 -13.54 2.34
C ARG A 107 12.41 -12.66 3.56
N ASP A 108 13.13 -11.54 3.61
CA ASP A 108 13.15 -10.68 4.79
C ASP A 108 11.79 -10.04 5.05
N ARG A 109 11.08 -9.61 3.99
CA ARG A 109 9.68 -9.17 4.12
C ARG A 109 8.79 -10.26 4.70
N ARG A 110 8.89 -11.50 4.20
CA ARG A 110 8.06 -12.61 4.66
C ARG A 110 8.36 -13.00 6.11
N LEU A 111 9.62 -12.91 6.54
CA LEU A 111 10.00 -13.09 7.94
C LEU A 111 9.34 -12.06 8.85
N VAL A 112 9.33 -10.79 8.45
CA VAL A 112 8.66 -9.74 9.23
C VAL A 112 7.14 -9.96 9.29
N GLU A 113 6.51 -10.37 8.18
CA GLU A 113 5.09 -10.76 8.15
C GLU A 113 4.79 -11.92 9.12
N ARG A 114 5.65 -12.95 9.12
CA ARG A 114 5.51 -14.12 10.01
C ARG A 114 5.72 -13.76 11.48
N LEU A 115 6.69 -12.89 11.78
CA LEU A 115 6.94 -12.36 13.12
C LEU A 115 5.76 -11.52 13.62
N TYR A 116 5.21 -10.65 12.76
CA TYR A 116 4.00 -9.90 13.07
C TYR A 116 2.83 -10.84 13.42
N ALA A 117 2.64 -11.90 12.63
CA ALA A 117 1.60 -12.90 12.88
C ALA A 117 1.83 -13.68 14.18
N GLU A 118 3.07 -14.00 14.55
CA GLU A 118 3.38 -14.62 15.84
C GLU A 118 3.07 -13.71 17.01
N VAL A 119 3.47 -12.44 16.93
CA VAL A 119 3.29 -11.46 18.01
C VAL A 119 1.83 -11.07 18.21
N THR A 120 1.03 -11.10 17.15
CA THR A 120 -0.35 -10.58 17.16
C THR A 120 -1.43 -11.64 16.96
N GLY A 121 -1.05 -12.91 16.76
CA GLY A 121 -1.94 -13.99 16.36
C GLY A 121 -2.97 -14.39 17.43
N ASP A 122 -2.66 -14.16 18.69
CA ASP A 122 -3.49 -14.45 19.87
C ASP A 122 -4.39 -13.27 20.28
N VAL A 123 -4.33 -12.13 19.57
CA VAL A 123 -5.25 -11.01 19.79
C VAL A 123 -6.67 -11.46 19.46
N SER A 124 -7.54 -11.39 20.48
CA SER A 124 -8.97 -11.64 20.36
C SER A 124 -9.72 -10.58 21.16
N VAL A 125 -10.88 -10.17 20.64
CA VAL A 125 -11.72 -9.14 21.27
C VAL A 125 -12.97 -9.79 21.83
N SER A 126 -13.16 -9.65 23.13
CA SER A 126 -14.32 -10.16 23.86
C SER A 126 -15.60 -9.41 23.51
N GLU A 127 -16.76 -10.04 23.71
CA GLU A 127 -18.06 -9.37 23.57
C GLU A 127 -18.19 -8.16 24.50
N GLU A 128 -17.62 -8.24 25.70
CA GLU A 128 -17.65 -7.16 26.69
C GLU A 128 -16.90 -5.92 26.19
N GLU A 129 -15.69 -6.10 25.66
CA GLU A 129 -14.92 -5.02 25.04
C GLU A 129 -15.67 -4.39 23.86
N LEU A 130 -16.32 -5.21 23.02
CA LEU A 130 -17.12 -4.71 21.91
C LEU A 130 -18.30 -3.88 22.38
N ARG A 131 -19.05 -4.35 23.39
CA ARG A 131 -20.18 -3.62 23.96
C ARG A 131 -19.72 -2.33 24.61
N SER A 132 -18.65 -2.38 25.40
CA SER A 132 -18.04 -1.21 26.02
C SER A 132 -17.64 -0.17 24.98
N HIS A 133 -16.93 -0.58 23.92
CA HIS A 133 -16.53 0.31 22.84
C HIS A 133 -17.72 0.87 22.05
N PHE A 134 -18.76 0.06 21.78
CA PHE A 134 -20.01 0.51 21.15
C PHE A 134 -20.72 1.59 21.98
N HIS A 135 -20.69 1.49 23.31
CA HIS A 135 -21.23 2.51 24.19
C HIS A 135 -20.33 3.75 24.25
N GLN A 136 -19.02 3.59 24.46
CA GLN A 136 -18.07 4.70 24.60
C GLN A 136 -17.93 5.53 23.32
N SER A 137 -17.98 4.89 22.15
CA SER A 137 -17.95 5.58 20.85
C SER A 137 -19.20 6.43 20.57
N GLY A 138 -20.25 6.30 21.38
CA GLY A 138 -21.52 6.97 21.15
C GLY A 138 -22.34 6.38 19.99
N LEU A 139 -21.89 5.28 19.37
CA LEU A 139 -22.58 4.64 18.25
C LEU A 139 -24.03 4.28 18.58
N HIS A 140 -24.29 3.78 19.80
CA HIS A 140 -25.64 3.50 20.28
C HIS A 140 -26.61 4.69 20.30
N LYS A 141 -26.09 5.93 20.22
CA LYS A 141 -26.89 7.17 20.18
C LYS A 141 -27.09 7.67 18.74
N LYS A 142 -26.38 7.10 17.77
CA LYS A 142 -26.50 7.52 16.37
C LYS A 142 -27.82 7.03 15.79
N ARG A 143 -28.52 7.95 15.13
CA ARG A 143 -29.79 7.69 14.44
C ARG A 143 -29.51 7.13 13.05
N GLU A 144 -30.33 6.17 12.65
CA GLU A 144 -30.43 5.64 11.32
C GLU A 144 -31.85 5.91 10.82
N VAL A 145 -31.98 6.66 9.71
CA VAL A 145 -33.28 6.96 9.11
C VAL A 145 -33.40 6.19 7.81
N ARG A 146 -34.46 5.40 7.66
CA ARG A 146 -34.83 4.78 6.39
C ARG A 146 -35.44 5.84 5.49
N ALA A 147 -34.95 5.91 4.26
CA ALA A 147 -35.39 6.91 3.31
C ALA A 147 -35.89 6.29 2.02
N SER A 148 -36.89 6.92 1.44
CA SER A 148 -37.32 6.67 0.07
C SER A 148 -37.16 7.95 -0.74
N HIS A 149 -36.84 7.84 -2.02
CA HIS A 149 -36.70 9.00 -2.90
C HIS A 149 -37.37 8.85 -4.26
N ILE A 150 -37.68 10.01 -4.85
CA ILE A 150 -38.12 10.16 -6.24
C ILE A 150 -37.23 11.20 -6.89
N GLN A 151 -36.39 10.73 -7.82
CA GLN A 151 -35.64 11.59 -8.74
C GLN A 151 -36.48 11.97 -9.97
N VAL A 152 -36.51 13.24 -10.34
CA VAL A 152 -37.18 13.78 -11.55
C VAL A 152 -36.28 14.76 -12.30
N GLY A 153 -36.67 15.14 -13.51
CA GLY A 153 -35.85 15.92 -14.45
C GLY A 153 -35.81 17.41 -14.14
N ASN A 154 -36.91 17.96 -13.59
CA ASN A 154 -37.07 19.39 -13.35
C ASN A 154 -37.98 19.68 -12.14
N LEU A 155 -38.08 20.95 -11.75
CA LEU A 155 -38.88 21.39 -10.61
C LEU A 155 -40.39 21.19 -10.83
N GLU A 156 -40.87 21.38 -12.05
CA GLU A 156 -42.30 21.27 -12.41
C GLU A 156 -42.78 19.83 -12.23
N GLU A 157 -42.00 18.86 -12.67
CA GLU A 157 -42.23 17.43 -12.41
C GLU A 157 -42.25 17.13 -10.91
N ALA A 158 -41.32 17.68 -10.15
CA ALA A 158 -41.27 17.44 -8.70
C ALA A 158 -42.51 18.00 -7.98
N GLN A 159 -42.98 19.18 -8.38
CA GLN A 159 -44.20 19.80 -7.87
C GLN A 159 -45.45 19.01 -8.26
N ALA A 160 -45.50 18.47 -9.49
CA ALA A 160 -46.58 17.59 -9.93
C ALA A 160 -46.64 16.31 -9.08
N VAL A 161 -45.49 15.72 -8.74
CA VAL A 161 -45.43 14.57 -7.83
C VAL A 161 -45.95 14.95 -6.44
N GLN A 162 -45.57 16.12 -5.87
CA GLN A 162 -46.12 16.57 -4.57
C GLN A 162 -47.64 16.74 -4.62
N GLU A 163 -48.19 17.31 -5.68
CA GLU A 163 -49.64 17.51 -5.82
C GLU A 163 -50.38 16.17 -5.89
N GLN A 164 -49.85 15.21 -6.63
CA GLN A 164 -50.42 13.85 -6.67
C GLN A 164 -50.36 13.15 -5.30
N MET A 165 -49.31 13.39 -4.50
CA MET A 165 -49.26 12.93 -3.12
C MET A 165 -50.33 13.60 -2.24
N ARG A 166 -50.57 14.92 -2.40
CA ARG A 166 -51.61 15.66 -1.66
C ARG A 166 -53.01 15.15 -1.99
N GLN A 167 -53.21 14.66 -3.21
CA GLN A 167 -54.45 14.03 -3.67
C GLN A 167 -54.63 12.58 -3.17
N GLY A 168 -53.63 12.03 -2.46
CA GLY A 168 -53.71 10.73 -1.79
C GLY A 168 -53.00 9.58 -2.50
N THR A 169 -52.26 9.85 -3.60
CA THR A 169 -51.46 8.81 -4.27
C THR A 169 -50.25 8.42 -3.42
N ASP A 170 -50.01 7.11 -3.27
CA ASP A 170 -48.90 6.59 -2.47
C ASP A 170 -47.52 6.90 -3.09
N PHE A 171 -46.56 7.27 -2.24
CA PHE A 171 -45.20 7.61 -2.66
C PHE A 171 -44.50 6.48 -3.42
N ALA A 172 -44.67 5.23 -3.00
CA ALA A 172 -43.99 4.10 -3.64
C ALA A 172 -44.56 3.82 -5.03
N VAL A 173 -45.85 4.12 -5.25
CA VAL A 173 -46.47 4.08 -6.58
C VAL A 173 -45.87 5.17 -7.47
N LEU A 174 -45.85 6.42 -6.99
CA LEU A 174 -45.24 7.54 -7.72
C LEU A 174 -43.76 7.32 -8.02
N ALA A 175 -43.02 6.74 -7.07
CA ALA A 175 -41.62 6.39 -7.27
C ALA A 175 -41.42 5.37 -8.38
N ARG A 176 -42.26 4.33 -8.46
CA ARG A 176 -42.21 3.32 -9.53
C ARG A 176 -42.52 3.92 -10.90
N GLU A 177 -43.52 4.79 -10.96
CA GLU A 177 -44.03 5.33 -12.22
C GLU A 177 -43.18 6.48 -12.76
N GLN A 178 -42.78 7.40 -11.88
CA GLN A 178 -42.28 8.72 -12.28
C GLN A 178 -40.80 8.93 -11.93
N SER A 179 -40.19 8.09 -11.10
CA SER A 179 -38.78 8.29 -10.77
C SER A 179 -37.84 7.91 -11.92
N LEU A 180 -36.88 8.79 -12.17
CA LEU A 180 -35.75 8.57 -13.08
C LEU A 180 -34.69 7.63 -12.48
N ASP A 181 -34.61 7.48 -11.15
CA ASP A 181 -33.76 6.44 -10.53
C ASP A 181 -34.45 5.09 -10.62
N ARG A 182 -34.21 4.37 -11.71
CA ARG A 182 -34.81 3.05 -11.95
C ARG A 182 -34.40 2.00 -10.91
N THR A 183 -33.30 2.20 -10.20
CA THR A 183 -32.81 1.23 -9.20
C THR A 183 -33.67 1.26 -7.95
N SER A 184 -33.93 2.45 -7.40
CA SER A 184 -34.80 2.63 -6.24
C SER A 184 -36.28 2.55 -6.63
N ALA A 185 -36.66 3.05 -7.81
CA ALA A 185 -38.03 3.04 -8.32
C ALA A 185 -38.65 1.65 -8.25
N ALA A 186 -37.92 0.61 -8.69
CA ALA A 186 -38.39 -0.77 -8.66
C ALA A 186 -38.77 -1.26 -7.24
N LYS A 187 -38.21 -0.64 -6.20
CA LYS A 187 -38.48 -0.91 -4.78
C LYS A 187 -39.40 0.13 -4.13
N GLY A 188 -40.08 0.95 -4.93
CA GLY A 188 -40.92 2.03 -4.40
C GLY A 188 -40.13 3.24 -3.88
N GLY A 189 -38.92 3.46 -4.39
CA GLY A 189 -38.04 4.56 -3.99
C GLY A 189 -37.13 4.24 -2.80
N ASP A 190 -37.25 3.07 -2.17
CA ASP A 190 -36.51 2.70 -0.95
C ASP A 190 -34.99 2.68 -1.17
N MET A 191 -34.30 3.45 -0.33
CA MET A 191 -32.84 3.58 -0.30
C MET A 191 -32.21 2.94 0.94
N GLY A 192 -33.01 2.25 1.77
CA GLY A 192 -32.55 1.66 3.02
C GLY A 192 -32.27 2.71 4.10
N PHE A 193 -31.54 2.30 5.13
CA PHE A 193 -31.21 3.13 6.30
C PHE A 193 -29.90 3.88 6.07
N TRP A 194 -29.92 5.16 6.42
CA TRP A 194 -28.78 6.07 6.31
C TRP A 194 -28.40 6.58 7.69
N GLN A 195 -27.10 6.82 7.91
CA GLN A 195 -26.59 7.56 9.07
C GLN A 195 -26.41 9.04 8.73
N GLU A 196 -26.47 9.90 9.75
CA GLU A 196 -26.41 11.36 9.57
C GLU A 196 -25.11 11.81 8.90
N GLU A 197 -23.98 11.19 9.24
CA GLU A 197 -22.72 11.52 8.57
C GLU A 197 -22.71 11.09 7.10
N GLU A 198 -23.22 9.91 6.77
CA GLU A 198 -23.34 9.44 5.37
C GLU A 198 -24.23 10.38 4.55
N ALA A 199 -25.26 10.92 5.18
CA ALA A 199 -26.17 11.86 4.58
C ALA A 199 -25.56 13.24 4.30
N GLN A 200 -24.70 13.72 5.20
CA GLN A 200 -23.98 14.97 5.03
C GLN A 200 -22.92 14.87 3.92
N HIS A 201 -22.18 13.76 3.84
CA HIS A 201 -21.12 13.59 2.83
C HIS A 201 -21.67 13.36 1.41
N SER A 202 -22.87 12.79 1.28
CA SER A 202 -23.48 12.53 -0.02
C SER A 202 -24.14 13.77 -0.64
N GLY A 203 -24.27 14.88 0.11
CA GLY A 203 -24.90 16.14 -0.34
C GLY A 203 -26.39 16.03 -0.71
N PHE A 204 -26.93 14.82 -0.71
CA PHE A 204 -28.25 14.45 -1.17
C PHE A 204 -29.24 14.32 0.00
N VAL A 205 -28.78 14.07 1.23
CA VAL A 205 -29.64 13.55 2.31
C VAL A 205 -29.61 14.45 3.57
N ALA A 206 -29.01 15.64 3.50
CA ALA A 206 -28.96 16.56 4.64
C ALA A 206 -30.35 16.95 5.17
N GLU A 207 -31.36 17.03 4.30
CA GLU A 207 -32.74 17.31 4.71
C GLU A 207 -33.43 16.11 5.39
N LEU A 208 -33.02 14.86 5.09
CA LEU A 208 -33.67 13.65 5.64
C LEU A 208 -33.75 13.66 7.17
N PHE A 209 -32.67 14.06 7.84
CA PHE A 209 -32.58 14.03 9.30
C PHE A 209 -33.35 15.16 9.99
N ARG A 210 -33.88 16.12 9.21
CA ARG A 210 -34.78 17.19 9.66
C ARG A 210 -36.26 16.83 9.45
N LEU A 211 -36.54 15.83 8.62
CA LEU A 211 -37.91 15.38 8.36
C LEU A 211 -38.45 14.59 9.55
N GLN A 212 -39.73 14.77 9.82
CA GLN A 212 -40.49 13.86 10.67
C GLN A 212 -40.76 12.55 9.92
N ILE A 213 -40.96 11.46 10.65
CA ILE A 213 -41.33 10.17 10.04
C ILE A 213 -42.65 10.30 9.29
N GLY A 214 -42.67 9.83 8.06
CA GLY A 214 -43.74 9.98 7.07
C GLY A 214 -43.68 11.27 6.25
N GLN A 215 -42.85 12.24 6.64
CA GLN A 215 -42.76 13.53 5.95
C GLN A 215 -41.91 13.43 4.67
N VAL A 216 -42.38 14.10 3.62
CA VAL A 216 -41.66 14.30 2.36
C VAL A 216 -41.03 15.69 2.35
N SER A 217 -39.82 15.82 1.84
CA SER A 217 -39.12 17.09 1.68
C SER A 217 -39.80 17.99 0.64
N GLU A 218 -39.46 19.28 0.69
CA GLU A 218 -39.60 20.12 -0.49
C GLU A 218 -38.69 19.63 -1.63
N PRO A 219 -39.02 19.90 -2.90
CA PRO A 219 -38.16 19.57 -4.01
C PRO A 219 -36.82 20.29 -3.87
N TYR A 220 -35.73 19.55 -3.93
CA TYR A 220 -34.40 20.12 -3.90
C TYR A 220 -33.58 19.64 -5.08
N ARG A 221 -32.65 20.50 -5.50
CA ARG A 221 -31.74 20.21 -6.61
C ARG A 221 -30.40 19.73 -6.05
N ASN A 222 -29.96 18.56 -6.46
CA ASN A 222 -28.64 18.05 -6.05
C ASN A 222 -27.51 18.70 -6.86
N SER A 223 -26.26 18.40 -6.49
CA SER A 223 -25.06 18.93 -7.18
C SER A 223 -24.93 18.49 -8.65
N GLN A 224 -25.57 17.38 -9.03
CA GLN A 224 -25.63 16.88 -10.42
C GLN A 224 -26.75 17.55 -11.24
N GLY A 225 -27.52 18.44 -10.62
CA GLY A 225 -28.53 19.25 -11.27
C GLY A 225 -29.87 18.59 -11.50
N THR A 226 -30.12 17.47 -10.85
CA THR A 226 -31.39 16.73 -10.87
C THR A 226 -32.24 17.08 -9.66
N TYR A 227 -33.56 16.93 -9.77
CA TYR A 227 -34.50 17.27 -8.71
C TYR A 227 -34.94 16.02 -7.97
N HIS A 228 -35.11 16.15 -6.65
CA HIS A 228 -35.40 15.03 -5.78
C HIS A 228 -36.45 15.39 -4.74
N LEU A 229 -37.27 14.41 -4.41
CA LEU A 229 -38.11 14.40 -3.21
C LEU A 229 -37.68 13.23 -2.35
N ILE A 230 -37.42 13.48 -1.07
CA ILE A 230 -37.01 12.45 -0.12
C ILE A 230 -38.05 12.34 0.99
N ARG A 231 -38.37 11.11 1.40
CA ARG A 231 -39.28 10.81 2.51
C ARG A 231 -38.53 10.08 3.61
N ALA A 232 -38.74 10.48 4.86
CA ALA A 232 -38.28 9.70 6.01
C ALA A 232 -39.32 8.64 6.36
N ASP A 233 -39.03 7.36 6.13
CA ASP A 233 -40.00 6.27 6.32
C ASP A 233 -39.97 5.66 7.71
N GLU A 234 -38.78 5.53 8.31
CA GLU A 234 -38.57 4.88 9.60
C GLU A 234 -37.33 5.46 10.27
N GLU A 235 -37.33 5.56 11.60
CA GLU A 235 -36.13 5.89 12.36
C GLU A 235 -35.83 4.78 13.37
N ARG A 236 -34.55 4.47 13.49
CA ARG A 236 -34.02 3.63 14.56
C ARG A 236 -32.68 4.16 15.04
N TYR A 237 -32.16 3.56 16.11
CA TYR A 237 -30.78 3.74 16.51
C TYR A 237 -29.91 2.61 15.97
N VAL A 238 -28.62 2.91 15.74
CA VAL A 238 -27.62 1.89 15.41
C VAL A 238 -27.66 0.81 16.49
N SER A 239 -27.71 -0.46 16.08
CA SER A 239 -27.75 -1.60 17.01
C SER A 239 -26.41 -2.32 17.09
N PHE A 240 -26.10 -2.84 18.28
CA PHE A 240 -24.87 -3.58 18.53
C PHE A 240 -24.72 -4.77 17.57
N GLU A 241 -25.77 -5.57 17.38
CA GLU A 241 -25.70 -6.79 16.55
C GLU A 241 -25.37 -6.48 15.08
N ARG A 242 -25.85 -5.36 14.53
CA ARG A 242 -25.52 -4.93 13.15
C ARG A 242 -24.07 -4.48 13.03
N GLN A 243 -23.55 -3.82 14.06
CA GLN A 243 -22.18 -3.29 14.07
C GLN A 243 -21.13 -4.28 14.55
N LYS A 244 -21.54 -5.35 15.23
CA LYS A 244 -20.69 -6.32 15.92
C LYS A 244 -19.51 -6.81 15.09
N LYS A 245 -19.75 -7.19 13.83
CA LYS A 245 -18.70 -7.70 12.93
C LYS A 245 -17.68 -6.60 12.58
N MET A 246 -18.16 -5.41 12.23
CA MET A 246 -17.29 -4.28 11.87
C MET A 246 -16.51 -3.77 13.10
N LEU A 247 -17.16 -3.67 14.26
CA LEU A 247 -16.52 -3.33 15.53
C LEU A 247 -15.42 -4.32 15.89
N ARG A 248 -15.70 -5.63 15.77
CA ARG A 248 -14.69 -6.66 16.04
C ARG A 248 -13.48 -6.51 15.14
N GLN A 249 -13.69 -6.39 13.83
CA GLN A 249 -12.60 -6.20 12.88
C GLN A 249 -11.79 -4.93 13.17
N ALA A 250 -12.46 -3.83 13.51
CA ALA A 250 -11.82 -2.56 13.84
C ALA A 250 -11.00 -2.65 15.15
N LEU A 251 -11.58 -3.22 16.22
CA LEU A 251 -10.89 -3.39 17.49
C LEU A 251 -9.74 -4.39 17.41
N GLU A 252 -9.92 -5.54 16.74
CA GLU A 252 -8.85 -6.51 16.53
C GLU A 252 -7.69 -5.85 15.77
N LYS A 253 -7.98 -5.11 14.69
CA LYS A 253 -6.97 -4.38 13.92
C LYS A 253 -6.24 -3.36 14.79
N GLN A 254 -6.96 -2.61 15.62
CA GLN A 254 -6.39 -1.61 16.52
C GLN A 254 -5.52 -2.25 17.62
N GLN A 255 -6.03 -3.28 18.30
CA GLN A 255 -5.27 -4.00 19.33
C GLN A 255 -4.02 -4.69 18.76
N LYS A 256 -4.10 -5.27 17.55
CA LYS A 256 -2.92 -5.83 16.86
C LYS A 256 -1.89 -4.74 16.53
N LYS A 257 -2.35 -3.56 16.09
CA LYS A 257 -1.48 -2.39 15.84
C LYS A 257 -0.79 -1.94 17.12
N ASP A 258 -1.52 -1.85 18.23
CA ASP A 258 -0.98 -1.38 19.52
C ASP A 258 -0.01 -2.41 20.12
N ARG A 259 -0.35 -3.70 20.05
CA ARG A 259 0.56 -4.79 20.45
C ARG A 259 1.85 -4.79 19.63
N TRP A 260 1.73 -4.62 18.32
CA TRP A 260 2.90 -4.52 17.45
C TRP A 260 3.74 -3.27 17.75
N ALA A 261 3.11 -2.11 17.95
CA ALA A 261 3.81 -0.88 18.33
C ALA A 261 4.58 -1.06 19.64
N LYS A 262 3.94 -1.66 20.65
CA LYS A 262 4.59 -2.03 21.92
C LYS A 262 5.76 -2.97 21.69
N TYR A 263 5.57 -4.02 20.90
CA TYR A 263 6.64 -4.96 20.55
C TYR A 263 7.84 -4.25 19.93
N LEU A 264 7.62 -3.33 18.99
CA LEU A 264 8.68 -2.53 18.39
C LEU A 264 9.41 -1.66 19.41
N THR A 265 8.67 -0.95 20.28
CA THR A 265 9.25 -0.11 21.33
C THR A 265 10.11 -0.94 22.30
N ASP A 266 9.57 -2.07 22.78
CA ASP A 266 10.26 -2.94 23.72
C ASP A 266 11.55 -3.51 23.12
N HIS A 267 11.59 -3.79 21.80
CA HIS A 267 12.80 -4.30 21.13
C HIS A 267 13.75 -3.19 20.65
N LYS A 268 13.26 -1.98 20.34
CA LYS A 268 14.10 -0.85 19.91
C LYS A 268 15.18 -0.52 20.94
N THR A 269 14.88 -0.68 22.23
CA THR A 269 15.84 -0.47 23.33
C THR A 269 16.91 -1.56 23.43
N HIS A 270 16.69 -2.76 22.89
CA HIS A 270 17.66 -3.86 22.95
C HIS A 270 18.79 -3.73 21.92
N PHE A 271 18.65 -2.83 20.94
CA PHE A 271 19.61 -2.68 19.85
C PHE A 271 20.61 -1.55 20.04
N ASP A 272 20.59 -0.87 21.20
CA ASP A 272 21.58 0.14 21.60
C ASP A 272 21.90 1.18 20.49
N PHE A 273 20.85 1.80 19.95
CA PHE A 273 21.02 2.79 18.90
C PHE A 273 21.84 3.99 19.39
N SER A 274 22.94 4.29 18.69
CA SER A 274 23.75 5.49 18.92
C SER A 274 23.89 6.29 17.62
N VAL A 275 23.63 7.59 17.68
CA VAL A 275 23.77 8.50 16.54
C VAL A 275 25.08 9.28 16.67
N ASP A 276 25.83 9.38 15.58
CA ASP A 276 26.98 10.27 15.51
C ASP A 276 26.51 11.71 15.27
N ALA A 277 26.63 12.56 16.29
CA ALA A 277 26.14 13.93 16.26
C ALA A 277 26.86 14.80 15.21
N GLN A 278 28.14 14.53 14.91
CA GLN A 278 28.88 15.28 13.90
C GLN A 278 28.41 14.91 12.49
N VAL A 279 28.25 13.61 12.24
CA VAL A 279 27.75 13.11 10.95
C VAL A 279 26.29 13.53 10.73
N LEU A 280 25.47 13.54 11.79
CA LEU A 280 24.12 14.11 11.74
C LEU A 280 24.16 15.59 11.35
N GLY A 281 25.06 16.39 11.93
CA GLY A 281 25.24 17.79 11.55
C GLY A 281 25.56 17.98 10.05
N VAL A 282 26.46 17.15 9.51
CA VAL A 282 26.76 17.13 8.07
C VAL A 282 25.51 16.80 7.26
N LEU A 283 24.77 15.76 7.65
CA LEU A 283 23.55 15.35 6.95
C LEU A 283 22.48 16.44 6.93
N LEU A 284 22.24 17.11 8.06
CA LEU A 284 21.28 18.22 8.16
C LEU A 284 21.71 19.40 7.28
N GLN A 285 23.02 19.69 7.24
CA GLN A 285 23.55 20.70 6.33
C GLN A 285 23.33 20.34 4.86
N ARG A 286 23.49 19.07 4.47
CA ARG A 286 23.16 18.59 3.11
C ARG A 286 21.65 18.61 2.85
N GLY A 287 20.86 18.29 3.89
CA GLY A 287 19.41 18.32 3.89
C GLY A 287 18.83 19.69 3.56
N ARG A 288 19.59 20.76 3.80
CA ARG A 288 19.23 22.12 3.37
C ARG A 288 18.95 22.22 1.88
N LEU A 289 19.64 21.44 1.06
CA LEU A 289 19.47 21.42 -0.39
C LEU A 289 18.82 20.09 -0.85
N ALA A 290 18.00 19.48 0.00
CA ALA A 290 17.33 18.24 -0.32
C ALA A 290 16.29 18.40 -1.44
N GLU A 291 16.26 17.45 -2.36
CA GLU A 291 15.31 17.40 -3.47
C GLU A 291 14.23 16.35 -3.19
N GLY A 292 12.98 16.76 -3.05
CA GLY A 292 11.89 15.84 -2.70
C GLY A 292 12.13 15.12 -1.36
N GLY A 293 12.80 15.79 -0.42
CA GLY A 293 13.18 15.24 0.89
C GLY A 293 14.46 14.41 0.91
N VAL A 294 15.14 14.24 -0.24
CA VAL A 294 16.38 13.46 -0.34
C VAL A 294 17.61 14.37 -0.26
N PRO A 295 18.46 14.26 0.77
CA PRO A 295 19.71 15.02 0.87
C PRO A 295 20.67 14.69 -0.27
N VAL A 296 21.36 15.71 -0.80
CA VAL A 296 22.39 15.51 -1.83
C VAL A 296 23.76 15.42 -1.16
N LEU A 297 24.38 14.25 -1.23
CA LEU A 297 25.69 13.97 -0.62
C LEU A 297 26.85 14.20 -1.60
N GLU A 298 27.98 14.64 -1.07
CA GLU A 298 29.26 14.61 -1.80
C GLU A 298 29.91 13.23 -1.67
N ALA A 299 30.73 12.83 -2.65
CA ALA A 299 31.37 11.51 -2.68
C ALA A 299 32.11 11.16 -1.36
N GLY A 300 32.77 12.14 -0.74
CA GLY A 300 33.48 11.96 0.53
C GLY A 300 32.59 11.75 1.76
N ASP A 301 31.29 12.07 1.68
CA ASP A 301 30.36 11.93 2.81
C ASP A 301 29.74 10.53 2.89
N HIS A 302 29.75 9.77 1.79
CA HIS A 302 28.96 8.54 1.65
C HIS A 302 29.25 7.49 2.74
N ALA A 303 30.53 7.31 3.10
CA ALA A 303 30.97 6.30 4.07
C ALA A 303 30.92 6.77 5.53
N ARG A 304 30.46 8.00 5.81
CA ARG A 304 30.36 8.52 7.18
C ARG A 304 29.24 7.78 7.92
N ILE A 305 29.53 7.25 9.10
CA ILE A 305 28.58 6.45 9.88
C ILE A 305 27.62 7.38 10.64
N LEU A 306 26.33 7.34 10.29
CA LEU A 306 25.28 8.12 10.93
C LEU A 306 24.77 7.45 12.20
N LEU A 307 24.47 6.16 12.12
CA LEU A 307 23.80 5.39 13.15
C LEU A 307 24.56 4.08 13.40
N ARG A 308 24.74 3.70 14.66
CA ARG A 308 25.24 2.37 15.07
C ARG A 308 24.19 1.67 15.91
N TYR A 309 24.22 0.35 15.89
CA TYR A 309 23.37 -0.52 16.70
C TYR A 309 24.08 -1.85 16.96
N SER A 310 23.55 -2.65 17.89
CA SER A 310 24.03 -3.98 18.28
C SER A 310 23.86 -4.99 17.12
N GLY A 311 24.74 -4.90 16.13
CA GLY A 311 24.72 -5.72 14.93
C GLY A 311 25.24 -5.03 13.66
N GLY A 312 25.47 -3.71 13.69
CA GLY A 312 25.94 -3.00 12.50
C GLY A 312 25.87 -1.48 12.60
N ASN A 313 25.85 -0.85 11.43
CA ASN A 313 25.75 0.59 11.29
C ASN A 313 25.00 0.97 10.00
N ILE A 314 24.57 2.23 9.93
CA ILE A 314 24.05 2.87 8.73
C ILE A 314 24.97 4.06 8.46
N ASP A 315 25.62 4.04 7.28
CA ASP A 315 26.33 5.19 6.74
C ASP A 315 25.37 6.14 5.98
N LEU A 316 25.87 7.32 5.60
CA LEU A 316 25.04 8.31 4.92
C LEU A 316 24.53 7.85 3.56
N ASN A 317 25.29 7.03 2.83
CA ASN A 317 24.83 6.46 1.56
C ASN A 317 23.65 5.50 1.77
N ALA A 318 23.75 4.59 2.74
CA ALA A 318 22.68 3.70 3.11
C ALA A 318 21.45 4.48 3.62
N TYR A 319 21.65 5.54 4.42
CA TYR A 319 20.56 6.41 4.85
C TYR A 319 19.83 7.06 3.67
N VAL A 320 20.57 7.63 2.71
CA VAL A 320 19.95 8.25 1.52
C VAL A 320 19.20 7.22 0.69
N ALA A 321 19.74 6.02 0.50
CA ALA A 321 19.02 4.93 -0.17
C ALA A 321 17.70 4.58 0.55
N LEU A 322 17.69 4.54 1.89
CA LEU A 322 16.46 4.34 2.67
C LEU A 322 15.43 5.45 2.43
N VAL A 323 15.86 6.72 2.37
CA VAL A 323 14.98 7.87 2.07
C VAL A 323 14.44 7.81 0.64
N GLU A 324 15.27 7.44 -0.33
CA GLU A 324 14.87 7.30 -1.74
C GLU A 324 13.81 6.21 -1.93
N GLU A 325 13.98 5.06 -1.28
CA GLU A 325 13.03 3.94 -1.29
C GLU A 325 11.73 4.25 -0.56
N ALA A 326 11.74 5.16 0.41
CA ALA A 326 10.54 5.53 1.16
C ALA A 326 9.54 6.32 0.31
N GLU A 327 8.26 6.07 0.53
CA GLU A 327 7.18 6.87 -0.05
C GLU A 327 7.36 8.35 0.30
N PRO A 328 7.09 9.31 -0.61
CA PRO A 328 7.34 10.73 -0.35
C PRO A 328 6.77 11.28 0.95
N LYS A 329 5.58 10.82 1.37
CA LYS A 329 4.92 11.22 2.62
C LYS A 329 5.57 10.65 3.90
N ARG A 330 6.44 9.64 3.77
CA ARG A 330 7.15 9.00 4.88
C ARG A 330 8.60 9.49 5.01
N ARG A 331 9.10 10.25 4.05
CA ARG A 331 10.47 10.79 4.10
C ARG A 331 10.57 11.78 5.26
N PRO A 332 11.66 11.75 6.04
CA PRO A 332 11.85 12.70 7.11
C PRO A 332 12.07 14.09 6.52
N HIS A 333 11.75 15.10 7.30
CA HIS A 333 12.17 16.44 6.95
C HIS A 333 13.68 16.54 7.09
N ALA A 334 14.38 16.84 5.99
CA ALA A 334 15.82 16.61 5.89
C ALA A 334 16.69 17.50 6.80
N ILE A 335 16.11 18.56 7.37
CA ILE A 335 16.78 19.48 8.30
C ILE A 335 16.27 19.34 9.75
N ASP A 336 15.33 18.45 10.01
CA ASP A 336 14.86 18.14 11.37
C ASP A 336 15.67 16.98 11.93
N SER A 337 16.53 17.28 12.91
CA SER A 337 17.40 16.28 13.55
C SER A 337 16.62 15.14 14.18
N THR A 338 15.46 15.42 14.78
CA THR A 338 14.64 14.40 15.44
C THR A 338 14.01 13.51 14.39
N ALA A 339 13.39 14.10 13.35
CA ALA A 339 12.76 13.33 12.28
C ALA A 339 13.77 12.46 11.51
N VAL A 340 14.96 12.99 11.21
CA VAL A 340 16.06 12.25 10.54
C VAL A 340 16.50 11.05 11.37
N VAL A 341 16.71 11.24 12.67
CA VAL A 341 17.15 10.16 13.58
C VAL A 341 16.06 9.12 13.75
N GLU A 342 14.82 9.53 13.99
CA GLU A 342 13.68 8.62 14.13
C GLU A 342 13.48 7.79 12.87
N PHE A 343 13.55 8.41 11.69
CA PHE A 343 13.47 7.70 10.41
C PHE A 343 14.60 6.68 10.24
N ALA A 344 15.84 7.07 10.52
CA ALA A 344 16.99 6.16 10.40
C ALA A 344 16.83 4.94 11.32
N GLN A 345 16.43 5.16 12.57
CA GLN A 345 16.20 4.08 13.53
C GLN A 345 15.02 3.19 13.14
N ASP A 346 13.92 3.77 12.68
CA ASP A 346 12.72 3.03 12.32
C ASP A 346 12.93 2.19 11.05
N GLU A 347 13.64 2.71 10.05
CA GLU A 347 14.00 1.96 8.85
C GLU A 347 15.05 0.87 9.17
N ALA A 348 16.04 1.14 10.03
CA ALA A 348 16.96 0.12 10.56
C ALA A 348 16.18 -1.02 11.23
N LEU A 349 15.25 -0.66 12.12
CA LEU A 349 14.40 -1.61 12.83
C LEU A 349 13.61 -2.46 11.84
N ARG A 350 12.90 -1.83 10.91
CA ARG A 350 11.98 -2.51 9.99
C ARG A 350 12.69 -3.40 8.97
N LYS A 351 13.77 -2.92 8.36
CA LYS A 351 14.41 -3.59 7.22
C LYS A 351 15.57 -4.50 7.61
N ILE A 352 16.21 -4.26 8.75
CA ILE A 352 17.41 -5.01 9.14
C ILE A 352 17.14 -5.83 10.39
N LEU A 353 16.65 -5.19 11.46
CA LEU A 353 16.59 -5.83 12.78
C LEU A 353 15.41 -6.80 12.94
N LEU A 354 14.23 -6.47 12.41
CA LEU A 354 13.07 -7.38 12.48
C LEU A 354 13.29 -8.70 11.74
N PRO A 355 13.87 -8.73 10.50
CA PRO A 355 14.26 -10.00 9.88
C PRO A 355 15.25 -10.81 10.73
N LEU A 356 16.21 -10.16 11.39
CA LEU A 356 17.16 -10.84 12.28
C LEU A 356 16.46 -11.41 13.52
N LEU A 357 15.53 -10.68 14.14
CA LEU A 357 14.73 -11.18 15.26
C LEU A 357 13.89 -12.39 14.86
N ALA A 358 13.28 -12.34 13.68
CA ALA A 358 12.52 -13.47 13.15
C ALA A 358 13.40 -14.72 12.97
N GLN A 359 14.64 -14.54 12.50
CA GLN A 359 15.62 -15.64 12.38
C GLN A 359 16.07 -16.17 13.73
N GLN A 360 16.31 -15.30 14.71
CA GLN A 360 16.68 -15.72 16.08
C GLN A 360 15.59 -16.59 16.72
N ARG A 361 14.31 -16.35 16.36
CA ARG A 361 13.18 -17.20 16.76
C ARG A 361 13.01 -18.47 15.93
N GLY A 362 13.86 -18.70 14.93
CA GLY A 362 13.82 -19.86 14.06
C GLY A 362 12.72 -19.83 12.99
N LEU A 363 12.08 -18.67 12.75
CA LEU A 363 11.01 -18.53 11.76
C LEU A 363 11.48 -18.78 10.33
N ASP A 364 12.78 -18.60 10.07
CA ASP A 364 13.42 -18.92 8.79
C ASP A 364 13.58 -20.43 8.54
N ARG A 365 13.46 -21.25 9.58
CA ARG A 365 13.59 -22.72 9.52
C ARG A 365 12.24 -23.44 9.43
N GLU A 366 11.13 -22.71 9.56
CA GLU A 366 9.80 -23.29 9.35
C GLU A 366 9.68 -23.85 7.94
N GLN A 367 9.12 -25.06 7.80
CA GLN A 367 9.01 -25.73 6.49
C GLN A 367 8.30 -24.86 5.44
N ALA A 368 7.24 -24.15 5.85
CA ALA A 368 6.53 -23.22 4.97
C ALA A 368 7.42 -22.05 4.49
N MET A 369 8.32 -21.56 5.34
CA MET A 369 9.26 -20.50 5.00
C MET A 369 10.36 -20.99 4.07
N VAL A 370 10.92 -22.19 4.33
CA VAL A 370 11.90 -22.84 3.46
C VAL A 370 11.33 -23.05 2.06
N GLN A 371 10.08 -23.54 1.97
CA GLN A 371 9.38 -23.74 0.71
C GLN A 371 9.13 -22.40 0.00
N TYR A 372 8.65 -21.38 0.71
CA TYR A 372 8.46 -20.04 0.15
C TYR A 372 9.74 -19.46 -0.47
N VAL A 373 10.88 -19.55 0.21
CA VAL A 373 12.17 -19.06 -0.31
C VAL A 373 12.62 -19.86 -1.54
N ARG A 374 12.36 -21.18 -1.56
CA ARG A 374 12.63 -22.00 -2.75
C ARG A 374 11.80 -21.54 -3.95
N ASP A 375 10.50 -21.39 -3.78
CA ASP A 375 9.57 -21.03 -4.86
C ASP A 375 9.86 -19.63 -5.39
N THR A 376 10.10 -18.68 -4.48
CA THR A 376 10.52 -17.31 -4.82
C THR A 376 11.80 -17.30 -5.65
N ARG A 377 12.78 -18.17 -5.31
CA ARG A 377 14.02 -18.29 -6.08
C ARG A 377 13.76 -18.85 -7.48
N GLU A 378 12.92 -19.86 -7.61
CA GLU A 378 12.53 -20.40 -8.91
C GLU A 378 11.80 -19.34 -9.76
N GLU A 379 10.94 -18.51 -9.17
CA GLU A 379 10.29 -17.37 -9.84
C GLU A 379 11.28 -16.32 -10.33
N ALA A 380 12.14 -15.84 -9.44
CA ALA A 380 13.15 -14.84 -9.77
C ALA A 380 14.12 -15.33 -10.86
N MET A 381 14.53 -16.60 -10.81
CA MET A 381 15.37 -17.22 -11.83
C MET A 381 14.71 -17.26 -13.21
N VAL A 382 13.42 -17.58 -13.27
CA VAL A 382 12.70 -17.64 -14.56
C VAL A 382 12.42 -16.25 -15.11
N GLU A 383 12.11 -15.26 -14.27
CA GLU A 383 11.99 -13.88 -14.73
C GLU A 383 13.34 -13.37 -15.27
N MET A 384 14.44 -13.71 -14.59
CA MET A 384 15.79 -13.40 -15.09
C MET A 384 16.06 -14.09 -16.43
N LEU A 385 15.71 -15.37 -16.57
CA LEU A 385 15.85 -16.12 -17.82
C LEU A 385 15.08 -15.44 -18.96
N ARG A 386 13.82 -15.07 -18.73
CA ARG A 386 13.01 -14.35 -19.70
C ARG A 386 13.68 -13.03 -20.10
N ARG A 387 14.17 -12.27 -19.12
CA ARG A 387 14.84 -10.99 -19.35
C ARG A 387 16.12 -11.16 -20.20
N THR A 388 16.94 -12.17 -19.91
CA THR A 388 18.24 -12.36 -20.57
C THR A 388 18.12 -13.05 -21.92
N GLU A 389 17.22 -14.00 -22.09
CA GLU A 389 17.12 -14.82 -23.30
C GLU A 389 16.15 -14.25 -24.32
N VAL A 390 15.10 -13.57 -23.88
CA VAL A 390 14.01 -13.10 -24.74
C VAL A 390 13.98 -11.58 -24.80
N GLU A 391 13.78 -10.91 -23.67
CA GLU A 391 13.54 -9.46 -23.67
C GLU A 391 14.77 -8.65 -24.12
N SER A 392 15.98 -9.14 -23.84
CA SER A 392 17.24 -8.50 -24.24
C SER A 392 17.36 -8.29 -25.75
N ARG A 393 16.69 -9.12 -26.57
CA ARG A 393 16.65 -9.02 -28.04
C ARG A 393 15.84 -7.83 -28.55
N PHE A 394 14.87 -7.37 -27.75
CA PHE A 394 13.94 -6.28 -28.07
C PHE A 394 14.20 -4.99 -27.29
N VAL A 395 15.06 -5.06 -26.26
CA VAL A 395 15.41 -3.95 -25.39
C VAL A 395 16.93 -3.77 -25.41
N THR A 396 17.50 -3.68 -26.60
CA THR A 396 18.96 -3.56 -26.79
C THR A 396 19.47 -2.24 -26.22
N GLU A 397 20.77 -2.17 -25.93
CA GLU A 397 21.38 -0.90 -25.50
C GLU A 397 21.21 0.21 -26.56
N GLU A 398 21.33 -0.14 -27.84
CA GLU A 398 21.11 0.79 -28.95
C GLU A 398 19.69 1.38 -28.93
N GLN A 399 18.66 0.53 -28.85
CA GLN A 399 17.27 0.98 -28.77
C GLN A 399 17.02 1.83 -27.53
N ARG A 400 17.59 1.45 -26.38
CA ARG A 400 17.50 2.24 -25.14
C ARG A 400 18.14 3.62 -25.31
N ARG A 401 19.29 3.71 -25.97
CA ARG A 401 19.98 4.99 -26.23
C ARG A 401 19.24 5.85 -27.24
N ILE A 402 18.65 5.26 -28.28
CA ILE A 402 17.78 5.98 -29.22
C ILE A 402 16.61 6.59 -28.46
N LEU A 403 15.85 5.78 -27.73
CA LEU A 403 14.69 6.26 -26.97
C LEU A 403 15.07 7.29 -25.89
N TYR A 404 16.23 7.14 -25.25
CA TYR A 404 16.75 8.15 -24.32
C TYR A 404 16.94 9.52 -25.00
N ARG A 405 17.48 9.56 -26.23
CA ARG A 405 17.67 10.81 -26.96
C ARG A 405 16.33 11.44 -27.33
N ASP A 406 15.38 10.62 -27.78
CA ASP A 406 14.05 11.08 -28.17
C ASP A 406 13.26 11.64 -26.97
N LEU A 407 13.50 11.08 -25.78
CA LEU A 407 12.88 11.50 -24.52
C LEU A 407 13.78 12.35 -23.63
N ALA A 408 14.88 12.90 -24.17
CA ALA A 408 15.86 13.63 -23.35
C ALA A 408 15.20 14.78 -22.56
N GLY A 409 14.21 15.45 -23.16
CA GLY A 409 13.42 16.49 -22.51
C GLY A 409 12.59 16.00 -21.31
N GLU A 410 12.06 14.77 -21.33
CA GLU A 410 11.34 14.18 -20.18
C GLU A 410 12.26 13.87 -18.99
N PHE A 411 13.56 13.73 -19.25
CA PHE A 411 14.59 13.46 -18.22
C PHE A 411 15.33 14.72 -17.78
N THR A 412 14.91 15.88 -18.28
CA THR A 412 15.45 17.17 -17.90
C THR A 412 14.77 17.68 -16.63
N LEU A 413 15.53 17.75 -15.55
CA LEU A 413 15.09 18.40 -14.32
C LEU A 413 15.13 19.91 -14.56
N PRO A 414 14.04 20.65 -14.34
CA PRO A 414 14.01 22.09 -14.53
C PRO A 414 14.91 22.80 -13.52
N VAL A 415 15.21 24.08 -13.79
CA VAL A 415 15.88 24.96 -12.82
C VAL A 415 15.11 24.92 -11.50
N ARG A 416 15.86 24.73 -10.41
CA ARG A 416 15.32 24.68 -9.06
C ARG A 416 16.01 25.71 -8.18
N THR A 417 15.23 26.58 -7.56
CA THR A 417 15.74 27.60 -6.64
C THR A 417 15.41 27.19 -5.21
N PHE A 418 16.42 27.25 -4.34
CA PHE A 418 16.32 26.95 -2.91
C PHE A 418 16.39 28.27 -2.14
N PHE A 419 15.51 28.45 -1.17
CA PHE A 419 15.49 29.65 -0.34
C PHE A 419 15.09 29.33 1.10
N ALA A 420 15.69 30.05 2.05
CA ALA A 420 15.25 30.08 3.44
C ALA A 420 14.23 31.21 3.65
N GLY A 421 13.27 30.99 4.54
CA GLY A 421 12.28 32.00 4.92
C GLY A 421 12.24 32.22 6.43
N ALA A 422 12.17 33.48 6.85
CA ALA A 422 12.01 33.93 8.22
C ALA A 422 10.72 34.75 8.35
N LEU A 423 9.73 34.21 9.06
CA LEU A 423 8.42 34.83 9.28
C LEU A 423 8.33 35.41 10.70
N VAL A 424 8.03 36.71 10.80
CA VAL A 424 7.84 37.44 12.05
C VAL A 424 6.55 38.26 12.05
N ASP A 425 6.12 38.71 13.23
CA ASP A 425 4.86 39.42 13.45
C ASP A 425 4.93 40.93 13.20
N SER A 426 6.14 41.47 12.99
CA SER A 426 6.34 42.91 12.83
C SER A 426 7.38 43.26 11.78
N GLU A 427 7.12 44.36 11.06
CA GLU A 427 8.04 44.87 10.05
C GLU A 427 9.42 45.23 10.63
N PRO A 428 9.55 45.91 11.79
CA PRO A 428 10.86 46.21 12.36
C PRO A 428 11.69 44.95 12.64
N ALA A 429 11.09 43.90 13.20
CA ALA A 429 11.78 42.63 13.43
C ALA A 429 12.31 42.03 12.12
N SER A 430 11.51 42.05 11.06
CA SER A 430 11.94 41.53 9.75
C SER A 430 13.08 42.34 9.15
N ARG A 431 13.12 43.67 9.38
CA ARG A 431 14.24 44.53 8.95
C ARG A 431 15.52 44.17 9.70
N THR A 432 15.44 43.93 11.02
CA THR A 432 16.59 43.48 11.83
C THR A 432 17.12 42.14 11.36
N ILE A 433 16.24 41.15 11.13
CA ILE A 433 16.63 39.84 10.61
C ILE A 433 17.33 39.98 9.26
N ALA A 434 16.74 40.75 8.32
CA ALA A 434 17.35 40.97 7.02
C ALA A 434 18.72 41.66 7.09
N GLN A 435 18.98 42.51 8.09
CA GLN A 435 20.29 43.10 8.32
C GLN A 435 21.30 42.08 8.85
N ARG A 436 20.91 41.24 9.80
CA ARG A 436 21.75 40.18 10.37
C ARG A 436 22.13 39.13 9.33
N VAL A 437 21.18 38.68 8.51
CA VAL A 437 21.46 37.76 7.40
C VAL A 437 22.39 38.41 6.37
N ARG A 438 22.23 39.71 6.05
CA ARG A 438 23.18 40.45 5.20
C ARG A 438 24.58 40.54 5.81
N ALA A 439 24.69 40.53 7.13
CA ALA A 439 25.96 40.50 7.85
C ALA A 439 26.60 39.09 7.91
N GLY A 440 25.94 38.07 7.34
CA GLY A 440 26.44 36.70 7.25
C GLY A 440 26.01 35.80 8.41
N GLU A 441 25.11 36.25 9.29
CA GLU A 441 24.52 35.39 10.32
C GLU A 441 23.53 34.40 9.69
N ASP A 442 23.53 33.16 10.17
CA ASP A 442 22.63 32.11 9.65
C ASP A 442 21.17 32.39 10.06
N MET A 443 20.28 32.39 9.07
CA MET A 443 18.85 32.68 9.27
C MET A 443 18.19 31.73 10.29
N ALA A 444 18.53 30.44 10.30
CA ALA A 444 17.94 29.50 11.23
C ALA A 444 18.41 29.73 12.67
N GLU A 445 19.65 30.17 12.86
CA GLU A 445 20.18 30.57 14.17
C GLU A 445 19.51 31.84 14.69
N ILE A 446 19.43 32.90 13.89
CA ILE A 446 18.76 34.17 14.24
C ILE A 446 17.34 33.89 14.73
N MET A 447 16.63 33.03 14.00
CA MET A 447 15.22 32.84 14.24
C MET A 447 14.88 32.02 15.50
N ARG A 448 15.87 31.41 16.17
CA ARG A 448 15.65 30.86 17.52
C ARG A 448 15.26 31.94 18.54
N GLU A 449 15.63 33.19 18.27
CA GLU A 449 15.32 34.35 19.13
C GLU A 449 13.90 34.90 18.90
N TYR A 450 13.18 34.44 17.85
CA TYR A 450 11.88 34.98 17.45
C TYR A 450 10.78 33.90 17.58
N PRO A 451 10.03 33.86 18.70
CA PRO A 451 9.06 32.80 18.98
C PRO A 451 7.70 33.01 18.29
N ALA A 452 7.44 34.20 17.73
CA ALA A 452 6.20 34.49 17.02
C ALA A 452 5.96 33.46 15.91
N PHE A 453 4.72 32.97 15.76
CA PHE A 453 4.30 31.92 14.83
C PHE A 453 4.95 30.52 14.98
N LYS A 454 5.62 30.23 16.11
CA LYS A 454 6.23 28.90 16.40
C LYS A 454 5.29 27.76 16.03
N GLY A 455 5.73 26.94 15.06
CA GLY A 455 5.02 25.74 14.61
C GLY A 455 3.90 25.97 13.58
N ARG A 456 3.68 27.19 13.07
CA ARG A 456 2.50 27.50 12.24
C ARG A 456 2.70 27.51 10.72
N VAL A 457 3.92 27.71 10.21
CA VAL A 457 4.15 27.73 8.74
C VAL A 457 5.33 26.84 8.29
N ARG A 458 5.86 25.97 9.17
CA ARG A 458 7.13 25.21 8.99
C ARG A 458 8.38 26.10 9.03
N GLN A 459 8.68 26.63 10.21
CA GLN A 459 9.05 28.05 10.26
C GLN A 459 10.48 28.44 9.86
N PHE A 460 11.44 27.54 9.64
CA PHE A 460 12.76 27.86 9.05
C PHE A 460 13.17 26.89 7.93
N ASP A 461 12.17 26.41 7.20
CA ASP A 461 12.41 25.43 6.16
C ASP A 461 13.06 26.02 4.93
N ILE A 462 13.83 25.17 4.25
CA ILE A 462 14.33 25.49 2.94
C ILE A 462 13.29 25.07 1.94
N PHE A 463 12.60 26.08 1.44
CA PHE A 463 11.68 25.95 0.36
C PHE A 463 12.46 25.84 -0.93
N ASN A 464 11.91 25.07 -1.86
CA ASN A 464 12.44 25.04 -3.19
C ASN A 464 11.30 24.86 -4.19
N PHE A 465 11.48 25.46 -5.36
CA PHE A 465 10.48 25.45 -6.42
C PHE A 465 11.16 25.34 -7.77
N THR A 466 10.39 24.83 -8.71
CA THR A 466 10.69 24.84 -10.14
C THR A 466 9.86 25.91 -10.84
N LEU A 467 10.26 26.29 -12.05
CA LEU A 467 9.46 27.23 -12.85
C LEU A 467 8.01 26.77 -13.07
N ALA A 468 7.75 25.46 -13.15
CA ALA A 468 6.40 24.90 -13.29
C ALA A 468 5.54 25.11 -12.03
N ASP A 469 6.15 25.00 -10.84
CA ASP A 469 5.45 25.23 -9.56
C ASP A 469 4.94 26.68 -9.45
N THR A 470 5.56 27.62 -10.18
CA THR A 470 5.18 29.04 -10.17
C THR A 470 3.85 29.33 -10.85
N ALA A 471 3.43 28.50 -11.80
CA ALA A 471 2.19 28.70 -12.57
C ALA A 471 0.94 28.24 -11.82
N THR A 472 1.10 27.39 -10.79
CA THR A 472 0.00 26.77 -10.03
C THR A 472 -0.03 27.18 -8.56
N ALA A 473 0.98 27.94 -8.09
CA ALA A 473 1.02 28.45 -6.74
C ALA A 473 -0.04 29.54 -6.53
N GLU A 474 -0.67 29.54 -5.36
CA GLU A 474 -1.64 30.54 -4.93
C GLU A 474 -1.27 31.11 -3.55
N GLY A 475 -1.86 32.26 -3.20
CA GLY A 475 -1.70 32.90 -1.90
C GLY A 475 -0.25 33.19 -1.52
N ALA A 476 0.10 32.91 -0.25
CA ALA A 476 1.42 33.10 0.33
C ALA A 476 2.57 32.52 -0.51
N MET A 477 2.38 31.32 -1.06
CA MET A 477 3.42 30.63 -1.82
C MET A 477 3.74 31.35 -3.13
N ALA A 478 2.71 31.83 -3.85
CA ALA A 478 2.89 32.63 -5.05
C ALA A 478 3.68 33.92 -4.76
N THR A 479 3.34 34.61 -3.67
CA THR A 479 4.05 35.82 -3.25
C THR A 479 5.53 35.55 -2.98
N MET A 480 5.85 34.47 -2.25
CA MET A 480 7.24 34.08 -1.98
C MET A 480 8.02 33.78 -3.25
N ILE A 481 7.45 32.95 -4.13
CA ILE A 481 8.03 32.55 -5.41
C ILE A 481 8.33 33.77 -6.29
N GLN A 482 7.38 34.70 -6.43
CA GLN A 482 7.58 35.92 -7.22
C GLN A 482 8.66 36.81 -6.61
N ALA A 483 8.74 36.91 -5.29
CA ALA A 483 9.73 37.76 -4.62
C ALA A 483 11.18 37.29 -4.85
N VAL A 484 11.42 35.98 -4.83
CA VAL A 484 12.77 35.40 -5.03
C VAL A 484 13.10 35.11 -6.49
N ARG A 485 12.15 35.31 -7.42
CA ARG A 485 12.38 35.09 -8.84
C ARG A 485 13.46 36.04 -9.38
N GLY A 486 14.46 35.46 -10.05
CA GLY A 486 15.57 36.23 -10.62
C GLY A 486 16.53 36.83 -9.58
N VAL A 487 16.40 36.45 -8.31
CA VAL A 487 17.31 36.88 -7.25
C VAL A 487 18.54 35.98 -7.26
N PRO A 488 19.77 36.55 -7.28
CA PRO A 488 20.99 35.74 -7.26
C PRO A 488 21.15 35.00 -5.92
N VAL A 489 21.96 33.96 -5.91
CA VAL A 489 22.36 33.24 -4.69
C VAL A 489 22.97 34.22 -3.67
N GLY A 490 22.57 34.10 -2.40
CA GLY A 490 22.87 35.04 -1.32
C GLY A 490 21.98 36.30 -1.31
N GLY A 491 21.14 36.49 -2.31
CA GLY A 491 20.23 37.61 -2.40
C GLY A 491 19.10 37.51 -1.36
N ILE A 492 18.82 38.62 -0.70
CA ILE A 492 17.82 38.71 0.37
C ILE A 492 16.64 39.59 -0.07
N LYS A 493 15.42 39.12 0.17
CA LYS A 493 14.17 39.82 -0.11
C LYS A 493 13.34 39.99 1.15
N GLY A 494 12.63 41.10 1.22
CA GLY A 494 11.81 41.48 2.38
C GLY A 494 12.26 42.79 3.03
N PRO A 495 11.45 43.33 3.96
CA PRO A 495 10.21 42.75 4.52
C PRO A 495 9.10 42.54 3.47
N LEU A 496 8.53 41.34 3.40
CA LEU A 496 7.38 41.04 2.55
C LEU A 496 6.14 40.86 3.43
N PRO A 497 5.15 41.77 3.39
CA PRO A 497 3.90 41.54 4.09
C PRO A 497 3.18 40.33 3.47
N ILE A 498 2.71 39.43 4.32
CA ILE A 498 2.05 38.19 3.93
C ILE A 498 0.80 38.00 4.78
N GLN A 499 -0.32 37.71 4.10
CA GLN A 499 -1.54 37.27 4.75
C GLN A 499 -1.46 35.75 4.94
N LEU A 500 -1.62 35.30 6.18
CA LEU A 500 -1.76 33.88 6.53
C LEU A 500 -3.25 33.54 6.64
N SER A 501 -3.60 32.27 6.85
CA SER A 501 -5.00 31.84 6.99
C SER A 501 -5.76 32.67 8.04
N GLY A 502 -6.92 33.22 7.67
CA GLY A 502 -7.73 34.11 8.52
C GLY A 502 -7.22 35.55 8.51
N ASP A 503 -7.31 36.25 9.64
CA ASP A 503 -6.92 37.68 9.79
C ASP A 503 -5.44 37.88 10.17
N MET A 504 -4.66 36.80 10.26
CA MET A 504 -3.26 36.90 10.68
C MET A 504 -2.37 37.44 9.56
N THR A 505 -1.73 38.57 9.83
CA THR A 505 -0.67 39.15 9.00
C THR A 505 0.70 38.90 9.60
N GLY A 506 1.72 38.79 8.75
CA GLY A 506 3.13 38.71 9.16
C GLY A 506 4.05 39.31 8.11
N TYR A 507 5.34 39.35 8.42
CA TYR A 507 6.39 39.86 7.55
C TYR A 507 7.46 38.79 7.32
N LEU A 508 7.77 38.56 6.05
CA LEU A 508 8.71 37.52 5.62
C LEU A 508 10.03 38.13 5.13
N VAL A 509 11.14 37.51 5.52
CA VAL A 509 12.46 37.71 4.93
C VAL A 509 12.86 36.42 4.24
N LEU A 510 13.30 36.50 2.99
CA LEU A 510 13.70 35.37 2.17
C LEU A 510 15.16 35.51 1.77
N GLU A 511 15.92 34.42 1.85
CA GLU A 511 17.31 34.35 1.40
C GLU A 511 17.45 33.23 0.35
N VAL A 512 17.97 33.55 -0.84
CA VAL A 512 18.23 32.53 -1.87
C VAL A 512 19.52 31.78 -1.51
N LEU A 513 19.39 30.50 -1.18
CA LEU A 513 20.52 29.67 -0.73
C LEU A 513 21.27 29.02 -1.89
N ALA A 514 20.55 28.59 -2.91
CA ALA A 514 21.16 27.94 -4.07
C ALA A 514 20.23 27.99 -5.28
N MET A 515 20.83 27.97 -6.46
CA MET A 515 20.13 27.68 -7.71
C MET A 515 20.79 26.45 -8.34
N ARG A 516 19.99 25.41 -8.55
CA ARG A 516 20.39 24.27 -9.35
C ARG A 516 19.96 24.54 -10.79
N PRO A 517 20.91 24.63 -11.74
CA PRO A 517 20.55 24.81 -13.13
C PRO A 517 19.77 23.59 -13.62
N GLU A 518 19.13 23.78 -14.76
CA GLU A 518 18.53 22.68 -15.49
C GLU A 518 19.55 21.55 -15.68
N LYS A 519 19.11 20.30 -15.43
CA LYS A 519 19.98 19.13 -15.52
C LYS A 519 19.26 17.97 -16.20
N THR A 520 19.70 17.60 -17.38
CA THR A 520 19.31 16.33 -18.01
C THR A 520 20.00 15.18 -17.29
N LEU A 521 19.20 14.26 -16.76
CA LEU A 521 19.69 13.05 -16.11
C LEU A 521 20.40 12.17 -17.12
N SER A 522 21.60 11.67 -16.76
CA SER A 522 22.37 10.83 -17.67
C SER A 522 21.64 9.52 -17.98
N PHE A 523 21.95 8.93 -19.14
CA PHE A 523 21.47 7.60 -19.50
C PHE A 523 21.70 6.58 -18.37
N SER A 524 22.86 6.58 -17.71
CA SER A 524 23.19 5.64 -16.63
C SER A 524 22.35 5.78 -15.36
N THR A 525 21.52 6.82 -15.23
CA THR A 525 20.70 7.05 -14.05
C THR A 525 19.65 5.92 -13.89
N PRO A 526 19.52 5.24 -12.73
CA PRO A 526 18.62 4.09 -12.55
C PRO A 526 17.16 4.36 -12.90
N LYS A 527 16.61 5.54 -12.52
CA LYS A 527 15.24 5.94 -12.89
C LYS A 527 15.05 6.12 -14.40
N VAL A 528 16.07 6.62 -15.11
CA VAL A 528 16.05 6.78 -16.57
C VAL A 528 16.05 5.40 -17.23
N GLN A 529 16.97 4.53 -16.82
CA GLN A 529 17.04 3.14 -17.29
C GLN A 529 15.71 2.40 -17.09
N SER A 530 15.13 2.50 -15.90
CA SER A 530 13.87 1.83 -15.56
C SER A 530 12.67 2.36 -16.33
N ARG A 531 12.64 3.66 -16.66
CA ARG A 531 11.57 4.27 -17.47
C ARG A 531 11.66 3.83 -18.93
N ILE A 532 12.84 3.93 -19.53
CA ILE A 532 13.11 3.54 -20.91
C ILE A 532 12.84 2.04 -21.10
N TRP A 533 13.36 1.21 -20.20
CA TRP A 533 13.17 -0.24 -20.27
C TRP A 533 11.69 -0.63 -20.26
N ARG A 534 10.88 -0.03 -19.37
CA ARG A 534 9.43 -0.29 -19.33
C ARG A 534 8.71 0.12 -20.61
N GLN A 535 9.07 1.27 -21.19
CA GLN A 535 8.45 1.73 -22.44
C GLN A 535 8.80 0.84 -23.62
N LEU A 536 10.07 0.46 -23.78
CA LEU A 536 10.47 -0.48 -24.85
C LEU A 536 9.82 -1.84 -24.68
N ARG A 537 9.83 -2.39 -23.45
CA ARG A 537 9.15 -3.65 -23.15
C ARG A 537 7.65 -3.57 -23.49
N TYR A 538 6.99 -2.46 -23.17
CA TYR A 538 5.59 -2.25 -23.49
C TYR A 538 5.33 -2.12 -24.99
N ALA A 539 6.21 -1.41 -25.72
CA ALA A 539 6.14 -1.25 -27.17
C ALA A 539 6.33 -2.60 -27.91
N HIS A 540 7.20 -3.45 -27.39
CA HIS A 540 7.52 -4.77 -27.96
C HIS A 540 6.77 -5.94 -27.32
N ARG A 541 5.76 -5.68 -26.46
CA ARG A 541 5.13 -6.73 -25.62
C ARG A 541 4.65 -7.96 -26.40
N HIS A 542 4.02 -7.76 -27.56
CA HIS A 542 3.49 -8.85 -28.38
C HIS A 542 4.61 -9.63 -29.10
N ALA A 543 5.68 -8.94 -29.49
CA ALA A 543 6.85 -9.60 -30.09
C ALA A 543 7.63 -10.41 -29.05
N ILE A 544 7.78 -9.85 -27.84
CA ILE A 544 8.37 -10.53 -26.68
C ILE A 544 7.56 -11.77 -26.31
N GLU A 545 6.23 -11.67 -26.28
CA GLU A 545 5.33 -12.80 -25.99
C GLU A 545 5.50 -13.91 -27.04
N LYS A 546 5.45 -13.57 -28.32
CA LYS A 546 5.67 -14.54 -29.41
C LYS A 546 7.06 -15.20 -29.37
N ASP A 547 8.11 -14.43 -29.10
CA ASP A 547 9.47 -14.97 -28.99
C ASP A 547 9.62 -15.83 -27.73
N PHE A 548 8.92 -15.51 -26.65
CA PHE A 548 8.86 -16.35 -25.44
C PHE A 548 8.17 -17.69 -25.70
N ASP A 549 7.06 -17.70 -26.44
CA ASP A 549 6.40 -18.94 -26.86
C ASP A 549 7.32 -19.80 -27.74
N SER A 550 8.03 -19.17 -28.68
CA SER A 550 9.01 -19.85 -29.53
C SER A 550 10.17 -20.42 -28.70
N TYR A 551 10.64 -19.67 -27.70
CA TYR A 551 11.65 -20.12 -26.76
C TYR A 551 11.17 -21.32 -25.92
N LEU A 552 9.90 -21.33 -25.50
CA LEU A 552 9.32 -22.50 -24.82
C LEU A 552 9.31 -23.73 -25.72
N ASP A 553 8.99 -23.59 -27.00
CA ASP A 553 9.08 -24.69 -27.97
C ASP A 553 10.50 -25.24 -28.11
N GLU A 554 11.50 -24.36 -28.16
CA GLU A 554 12.92 -24.75 -28.15
C GLU A 554 13.27 -25.53 -26.88
N LEU A 555 12.79 -25.09 -25.71
CA LEU A 555 13.03 -25.79 -24.45
C LEU A 555 12.33 -27.15 -24.40
N ARG A 556 11.09 -27.24 -24.89
CA ARG A 556 10.36 -28.53 -25.03
C ARG A 556 11.15 -29.48 -25.91
N HIS A 557 11.71 -29.01 -27.02
CA HIS A 557 12.54 -29.83 -27.90
C HIS A 557 13.87 -30.24 -27.26
N LYS A 558 14.57 -29.29 -26.61
CA LYS A 558 15.85 -29.48 -25.92
C LYS A 558 15.76 -30.49 -24.79
N TYR A 559 14.68 -30.43 -24.01
CA TYR A 559 14.47 -31.26 -22.83
C TYR A 559 13.48 -32.40 -23.05
N ARG A 560 13.11 -32.72 -24.30
CA ARG A 560 12.10 -33.76 -24.62
C ARG A 560 12.34 -35.10 -23.92
N THR A 561 13.59 -35.51 -23.75
CA THR A 561 13.97 -36.78 -23.10
C THR A 561 13.84 -36.74 -21.58
N LYS A 562 13.67 -35.55 -21.00
CA LYS A 562 13.45 -35.33 -19.56
C LYS A 562 11.96 -35.15 -19.23
N ILE A 563 11.08 -35.08 -20.22
CA ILE A 563 9.64 -34.93 -20.03
C ILE A 563 9.00 -36.32 -20.12
N VAL A 564 8.35 -36.74 -19.05
CA VAL A 564 7.56 -37.98 -19.00
C VAL A 564 6.18 -37.63 -18.51
N VAL A 565 5.16 -37.88 -19.33
CA VAL A 565 3.75 -37.63 -19.00
C VAL A 565 3.08 -38.97 -18.72
N ASP A 566 2.30 -39.04 -17.64
CA ASP A 566 1.48 -40.21 -17.32
C ASP A 566 0.10 -40.07 -17.98
N GLU A 567 -0.02 -40.65 -19.17
CA GLU A 567 -1.26 -40.61 -19.96
C GLU A 567 -2.44 -41.31 -19.25
N GLN A 568 -2.16 -42.31 -18.41
CA GLN A 568 -3.20 -43.00 -17.65
C GLN A 568 -3.73 -42.10 -16.53
N ALA A 569 -2.85 -41.43 -15.79
CA ALA A 569 -3.23 -40.47 -14.77
C ALA A 569 -4.00 -39.27 -15.36
N LEU A 570 -3.59 -38.77 -16.52
CA LEU A 570 -4.33 -37.73 -17.25
C LEU A 570 -5.73 -38.20 -17.66
N SER A 571 -5.84 -39.38 -18.27
CA SER A 571 -7.15 -39.93 -18.67
C SER A 571 -8.08 -40.16 -17.47
N ASN A 572 -7.54 -40.48 -16.30
CA ASN A 572 -8.32 -40.62 -15.08
C ASN A 572 -8.76 -39.27 -14.49
N LEU A 573 -8.02 -38.19 -14.73
CA LEU A 573 -8.40 -36.84 -14.29
C LEU A 573 -9.52 -36.24 -15.16
N GLU A 574 -9.60 -36.64 -16.44
CA GLU A 574 -10.63 -36.18 -17.37
C GLU A 574 -12.00 -36.86 -17.18
N LYS A 575 -12.01 -38.03 -16.54
CA LYS A 575 -13.22 -38.82 -16.22
C LYS A 575 -13.77 -38.43 -14.87
#